data_AF-A0A9D8DJ89-F1
#
_entry.id   AF-A0A9D8DJ89-F1
#
_cell.length_a   1.000
_cell.length_b   1.000
_cell.length_c   1.000
_cell.angle_alpha   90.00
_cell.angle_beta   90.00
_cell.angle_gamma   90.00
#
_symmetry.space_group_name_H-M   'P 1'
#
loop_
_entity.id
_entity.type
_entity.pdbx_description
1 polymer ?
#
loop_
_entity_poly.entity_id
_entity_poly.type
_entity_poly.pdbx_seq_one_letter_code
_entity_poly.pdbx_strand_id
1 'polypeptide(L)'
;MSLILDHANGVRDDNRTGNLRIVCPNCAATLETHCSRNPSGAHVRALEPRACLRCGSEFSPRYADHRYCSAYCGTRWDRAGVKRPGARKVERPPHRRLLEEIEEHGYLGVGRRHGVSDNAVRKWIREYEREAAVARGGDPELARIPTRTWPNRRRAA
;
A
#
# COMPACT_ATOMS: atom_id res chain seq x y z
N MET A 1 -25.43 -9.29 -20.52
CA MET A 1 -24.65 -10.49 -20.12
C MET A 1 -23.21 -10.28 -20.54
N SER A 2 -22.27 -10.23 -19.59
CA SER A 2 -20.83 -10.14 -19.89
C SER A 2 -20.24 -11.53 -20.02
N LEU A 3 -19.45 -11.77 -21.07
CA LEU A 3 -18.64 -12.96 -21.21
C LEU A 3 -17.29 -12.77 -20.50
N ILE A 4 -16.69 -13.86 -20.04
CA ILE A 4 -15.40 -13.89 -19.35
C ILE A 4 -14.38 -14.56 -20.26
N LEU A 5 -13.22 -13.93 -20.42
CA LEU A 5 -12.04 -14.55 -21.03
C LEU A 5 -11.32 -15.39 -19.97
N ASP A 6 -11.14 -16.69 -20.25
CA ASP A 6 -10.50 -17.66 -19.36
C ASP A 6 -9.35 -18.37 -20.06
N HIS A 7 -8.32 -18.71 -19.28
CA HIS A 7 -7.19 -19.54 -19.72
C HIS A 7 -7.50 -21.00 -19.34
N ALA A 8 -7.65 -21.87 -20.33
CA ALA A 8 -8.04 -23.26 -20.13
C ALA A 8 -7.09 -24.03 -19.19
N ASN A 9 -5.79 -23.70 -19.23
CA ASN A 9 -4.76 -24.25 -18.34
C ASN A 9 -4.53 -23.44 -17.05
N GLY A 10 -5.30 -22.36 -16.82
CA GLY A 10 -5.15 -21.48 -15.66
C GLY A 10 -3.87 -20.63 -15.64
N VAL A 11 -3.06 -20.65 -16.70
CA VAL A 11 -1.83 -19.85 -16.88
C VAL A 11 -2.20 -18.48 -17.41
N ARG A 12 -2.17 -17.46 -16.54
CA ARG A 12 -2.60 -16.10 -16.89
C ARG A 12 -1.79 -15.42 -18.00
N ASP A 13 -0.56 -15.88 -18.25
CA ASP A 13 0.35 -15.34 -19.28
C ASP A 13 0.43 -16.21 -20.55
N ASP A 14 -0.28 -17.34 -20.63
CA ASP A 14 -0.34 -18.19 -21.81
C ASP A 14 -1.44 -17.73 -22.78
N ASN A 15 -1.14 -16.70 -23.56
CA ASN A 15 -2.07 -16.07 -24.49
C ASN A 15 -2.16 -16.77 -25.86
N ARG A 16 -1.76 -18.05 -25.95
CA ARG A 16 -1.97 -18.84 -27.16
C ARG A 16 -3.48 -18.93 -27.43
N THR A 17 -3.90 -18.67 -28.66
CA THR A 17 -5.32 -18.65 -29.05
C THR A 17 -6.06 -19.95 -28.69
N GLY A 18 -5.40 -21.11 -28.79
CA GLY A 18 -5.96 -22.40 -28.39
C GLY A 18 -6.10 -22.60 -26.86
N ASN A 19 -5.46 -21.78 -26.04
CA ASN A 19 -5.57 -21.80 -24.58
C ASN A 19 -6.63 -20.81 -24.06
N LEU A 20 -6.97 -19.79 -24.85
CA LEU A 20 -7.97 -18.79 -24.49
C LEU A 20 -9.38 -19.29 -24.86
N ARG A 21 -10.30 -19.26 -23.90
CA ARG A 21 -11.72 -19.55 -24.14
C ARG A 21 -12.62 -18.46 -23.59
N ILE A 22 -13.78 -18.29 -24.21
CA ILE A 22 -14.80 -17.35 -23.75
C ILE A 22 -15.91 -18.15 -23.09
N VAL A 23 -16.19 -17.86 -21.81
CA VAL A 23 -17.17 -18.57 -21.00
C VAL A 23 -18.16 -17.59 -20.36
N CYS A 24 -19.39 -18.02 -20.10
CA CYS A 24 -20.33 -17.19 -19.33
C CYS A 24 -20.00 -17.24 -17.82
N PRO A 25 -20.53 -16.31 -16.99
CA PRO A 25 -20.24 -16.29 -15.56
C PRO A 25 -20.58 -17.60 -14.83
N ASN A 26 -21.66 -18.27 -15.23
CA ASN A 26 -22.06 -19.55 -14.62
C ASN A 26 -21.10 -20.68 -14.99
N CYS A 27 -20.66 -20.74 -16.24
CA CYS A 27 -19.67 -21.74 -16.69
C CYS A 27 -18.28 -21.46 -16.09
N ALA A 28 -17.90 -20.19 -15.95
CA ALA A 28 -16.63 -19.83 -15.31
C ALA A 28 -16.57 -20.33 -13.86
N ALA A 29 -17.68 -20.24 -13.12
CA ALA A 29 -17.74 -20.61 -11.71
C ALA A 29 -17.49 -22.11 -11.44
N THR A 30 -17.70 -22.99 -12.43
CA THR A 30 -17.52 -24.44 -12.28
C THR A 30 -16.12 -24.92 -12.67
N LEU A 31 -15.27 -24.06 -13.23
CA LEU A 31 -13.95 -24.45 -13.69
C LEU A 31 -13.02 -24.77 -12.51
N GLU A 32 -12.14 -25.74 -12.71
CA GLU A 32 -11.07 -26.07 -11.76
C GLU A 32 -10.08 -24.92 -11.57
N THR A 33 -9.99 -24.02 -12.56
CA THR A 33 -9.11 -22.86 -12.57
C THR A 33 -9.74 -21.60 -11.95
N HIS A 34 -11.02 -21.66 -11.58
CA HIS A 34 -11.79 -20.50 -11.11
C HIS A 34 -11.35 -20.02 -9.72
N CYS A 35 -11.35 -18.70 -9.50
CA CYS A 35 -11.16 -18.06 -8.18
C CYS A 35 -10.04 -18.66 -7.32
N SER A 36 -8.80 -18.61 -7.81
CA SER A 36 -7.60 -19.05 -7.06
C SER A 36 -7.55 -20.55 -6.72
N ARG A 37 -8.40 -21.38 -7.36
CA ARG A 37 -8.28 -22.85 -7.32
C ARG A 37 -7.11 -23.37 -8.17
N ASN A 38 -6.50 -22.49 -8.98
CA ASN A 38 -5.23 -22.78 -9.63
C ASN A 38 -4.16 -23.07 -8.58
N PRO A 39 -3.44 -24.21 -8.67
CA PRO A 39 -2.34 -24.50 -7.77
C PRO A 39 -1.34 -23.33 -7.83
N SER A 40 -1.18 -22.66 -6.70
CA SER A 40 -0.47 -21.38 -6.51
C SER A 40 1.05 -21.45 -6.73
N GLY A 41 1.52 -22.48 -7.42
CA GLY A 41 2.93 -22.70 -7.76
C GLY A 41 3.19 -23.13 -9.21
N ALA A 42 2.18 -23.40 -10.04
CA ALA A 42 2.39 -23.95 -11.39
C ALA A 42 3.03 -22.95 -12.38
N HIS A 43 2.84 -21.65 -12.15
CA HIS A 43 3.37 -20.59 -13.03
C HIS A 43 4.62 -19.91 -12.50
N VAL A 44 5.11 -20.35 -11.33
CA VAL A 44 6.49 -20.06 -10.97
C VAL A 44 7.29 -20.98 -11.88
N ARG A 45 7.62 -20.49 -13.09
CA ARG A 45 8.74 -21.04 -13.86
C ARG A 45 9.82 -21.35 -12.85
N ALA A 46 10.38 -22.56 -12.87
CA ALA A 46 11.49 -22.89 -11.97
C ALA A 46 12.59 -21.86 -12.21
N LEU A 47 12.59 -20.82 -11.40
CA LEU A 47 13.54 -19.74 -11.53
C LEU A 47 14.73 -20.21 -10.72
N GLU A 48 15.88 -20.20 -11.38
CA GLU A 48 17.14 -20.56 -10.74
C GLU A 48 17.35 -19.75 -9.46
N PRO A 49 17.91 -20.37 -8.40
CA PRO A 49 18.31 -19.66 -7.20
C PRO A 49 19.20 -18.46 -7.54
N ARG A 50 19.05 -17.38 -6.77
CA ARG A 50 19.82 -16.15 -6.95
C ARG A 50 20.38 -15.67 -5.62
N ALA A 51 21.51 -14.97 -5.67
CA ALA A 51 22.04 -14.28 -4.50
C ALA A 51 21.19 -13.06 -4.16
N CYS A 52 20.84 -12.91 -2.89
CA CYS A 52 20.17 -11.71 -2.38
C CYS A 52 21.05 -10.48 -2.60
N LEU A 53 20.53 -9.44 -3.25
CA LEU A 53 21.27 -8.20 -3.48
C LEU A 53 21.73 -7.49 -2.20
N ARG A 54 21.19 -7.89 -1.03
CA ARG A 54 21.54 -7.31 0.26
C ARG A 54 22.51 -8.16 1.06
N CYS A 55 22.13 -9.40 1.38
CA CYS A 55 22.89 -10.24 2.31
C CYS A 55 23.75 -11.29 1.59
N GLY A 56 23.70 -11.36 0.26
CA GLY A 56 24.41 -12.37 -0.52
C GLY A 56 23.84 -13.79 -0.41
N SER A 57 23.00 -14.07 0.58
CA SER A 57 22.41 -15.40 0.77
C SER A 57 21.60 -15.83 -0.45
N GLU A 58 21.77 -17.10 -0.83
CA GLU A 58 21.02 -17.72 -1.91
C GLU A 58 19.54 -17.88 -1.53
N PHE A 59 18.65 -17.63 -2.48
CA PHE A 59 17.22 -17.83 -2.30
C PHE A 59 16.54 -18.20 -3.62
N SER A 60 15.43 -18.92 -3.52
CA SER A 60 14.58 -19.23 -4.68
C SER A 60 13.63 -18.06 -4.97
N PRO A 61 13.76 -17.39 -6.13
CA PRO A 61 12.89 -16.26 -6.47
C PRO A 61 11.47 -16.72 -6.82
N ARG A 62 10.46 -15.90 -6.48
CA ARG A 62 9.04 -16.18 -6.75
C ARG A 62 8.55 -15.62 -8.08
N TYR A 63 9.33 -14.73 -8.68
CA TYR A 63 9.07 -14.02 -9.93
C TYR A 63 10.40 -13.49 -10.48
N ALA A 64 10.45 -13.19 -11.78
CA ALA A 64 11.70 -12.88 -12.50
C ALA A 64 12.51 -11.72 -11.88
N ASP A 65 11.82 -10.71 -11.32
CA ASP A 65 12.42 -9.51 -10.74
C ASP A 65 12.59 -9.61 -9.20
N HIS A 66 12.50 -10.80 -8.60
CA HIS A 66 12.66 -10.95 -7.15
C HIS A 66 14.14 -10.75 -6.76
N ARG A 67 14.41 -9.71 -5.97
CA ARG A 67 15.79 -9.22 -5.67
C ARG A 67 16.33 -9.62 -4.29
N TYR A 68 15.46 -9.99 -3.36
CA TYR A 68 15.81 -10.12 -1.95
C TYR A 68 15.29 -11.42 -1.37
N CYS A 69 16.06 -12.07 -0.51
CA CYS A 69 15.69 -13.35 0.11
C CYS A 69 14.51 -13.25 1.08
N SER A 70 14.23 -12.05 1.61
CA SER A 70 13.19 -11.85 2.62
C SER A 70 12.63 -10.44 2.59
N ALA A 71 11.45 -10.26 3.21
CA ALA A 71 10.89 -8.94 3.44
C ALA A 71 11.86 -8.06 4.25
N TYR A 72 12.56 -8.62 5.24
CA TYR A 72 13.61 -7.90 5.96
C TYR A 72 14.65 -7.33 4.99
N CYS A 73 15.16 -8.15 4.06
CA CYS A 73 16.14 -7.72 3.07
C CYS A 73 15.59 -6.70 2.07
N GLY A 74 14.33 -6.82 1.65
CA GLY A 74 13.75 -5.98 0.59
C GLY A 74 12.98 -4.73 1.03
N THR A 75 12.50 -4.64 2.27
CA THR A 75 11.70 -3.51 2.75
C THR A 75 12.39 -2.66 3.79
N ARG A 76 13.41 -3.18 4.49
CA ARG A 76 14.10 -2.48 5.59
C ARG A 76 15.47 -1.91 5.23
N TRP A 77 15.76 -1.63 3.95
CA TRP A 77 16.98 -0.90 3.56
C TRP A 77 16.72 0.26 2.60
N ASP A 78 17.56 1.27 2.79
CA ASP A 78 17.65 2.62 2.21
C ASP A 78 16.41 3.24 1.53
N ARG A 79 15.37 3.51 2.33
CA ARG A 79 14.97 4.92 2.45
C ARG A 79 15.75 5.38 3.67
N ALA A 80 16.75 6.24 3.55
CA ALA A 80 17.72 6.63 4.58
C ALA A 80 17.17 7.03 5.97
N GLY A 81 15.86 6.94 6.23
CA GLY A 81 15.18 7.54 7.37
C GLY A 81 15.12 9.07 7.26
N VAL A 82 15.98 9.64 6.41
CA VAL A 82 16.08 11.07 6.13
C VAL A 82 14.81 11.51 5.40
N LYS A 83 14.03 12.35 6.08
CA LYS A 83 12.88 13.03 5.50
C LYS A 83 13.36 13.89 4.34
N ARG A 84 12.67 13.83 3.20
CA ARG A 84 12.92 14.69 2.03
C ARG A 84 11.89 15.81 1.97
N PRO A 85 12.07 16.93 2.70
CA PRO A 85 11.09 18.01 2.71
C PRO A 85 10.87 18.62 1.31
N GLY A 86 11.92 18.70 0.48
CA GLY A 86 11.82 19.21 -0.90
C GLY A 86 11.01 18.34 -1.87
N ALA A 87 10.69 17.10 -1.51
CA ALA A 87 9.81 16.23 -2.30
C ALA A 87 8.32 16.37 -1.90
N ARG A 88 7.99 17.26 -0.96
CA ARG A 88 6.60 17.49 -0.54
C ARG A 88 5.88 18.28 -1.64
N LYS A 89 4.68 17.82 -2.00
CA LYS A 89 3.79 18.52 -2.93
C LYS A 89 3.38 19.92 -2.42
N VAL A 90 3.27 20.07 -1.10
CA VAL A 90 2.70 21.25 -0.44
C VAL A 90 3.52 21.57 0.80
N GLU A 91 3.71 22.86 1.07
CA GLU A 91 4.28 23.35 2.31
C GLU A 91 3.33 23.03 3.48
N ARG A 92 3.86 22.43 4.54
CA ARG A 92 3.00 21.99 5.66
C ARG A 92 2.72 23.19 6.57
N PRO A 93 1.45 23.47 6.90
CA PRO A 93 1.12 24.50 7.87
C PRO A 93 1.64 24.13 9.27
N PRO A 94 2.00 25.11 10.13
CA PRO A 94 2.42 24.85 11.50
C PRO A 94 1.40 24.04 12.29
N HIS A 95 1.87 23.18 13.21
CA HIS A 95 1.02 22.23 13.94
C HIS A 95 -0.23 22.89 14.55
N ARG A 96 -0.07 24.02 15.24
CA ARG A 96 -1.17 24.77 15.85
C ARG A 96 -2.23 25.20 14.83
N ARG A 97 -1.81 25.78 13.71
CA ARG A 97 -2.73 26.21 12.65
C ARG A 97 -3.46 25.04 12.03
N LEU A 98 -2.77 23.92 11.81
CA LEU A 98 -3.39 22.71 11.30
C LEU A 98 -4.50 22.18 12.22
N LEU A 99 -4.30 22.24 13.54
CA LEU A 99 -5.33 21.83 14.51
C LEU A 99 -6.54 22.76 14.50
N GLU A 100 -6.33 24.08 14.41
CA GLU A 100 -7.41 25.08 14.25
C GLU A 100 -8.23 24.80 12.98
N GLU A 101 -7.56 24.60 11.84
CA GLU A 101 -8.22 24.28 10.56
C GLU A 101 -9.00 22.97 10.61
N ILE A 102 -8.50 21.94 11.30
CA ILE A 102 -9.18 20.65 11.44
C ILE A 102 -10.41 20.77 12.32
N GLU A 103 -10.38 21.56 13.39
CA GLU A 103 -11.54 21.77 14.26
C GLU A 103 -12.67 22.51 13.52
N GLU A 104 -12.30 23.43 12.63
CA GLU A 104 -13.23 24.24 11.83
C GLU A 104 -13.78 23.47 10.61
N HIS A 105 -12.90 22.85 9.82
CA HIS A 105 -13.24 22.30 8.50
C HIS A 105 -13.22 20.76 8.44
N GLY A 106 -12.69 20.09 9.47
CA GLY A 106 -12.45 18.65 9.49
C GLY A 106 -11.36 18.18 8.52
N TYR A 107 -10.88 16.94 8.71
CA TYR A 107 -9.79 16.38 7.92
C TYR A 107 -10.00 16.42 6.40
N LEU A 108 -11.22 16.15 5.93
CA LEU A 108 -11.57 16.20 4.51
C LEU A 108 -11.55 17.62 3.96
N GLY A 109 -12.06 18.60 4.71
CA GLY A 109 -12.06 20.01 4.31
C GLY A 109 -10.65 20.57 4.22
N VAL A 110 -9.83 20.29 5.24
CA VAL A 110 -8.40 20.66 5.26
C VAL A 110 -7.64 20.00 4.11
N GLY A 111 -7.88 18.72 3.85
CA GLY A 111 -7.27 18.02 2.71
C GLY A 111 -7.57 18.73 1.38
N ARG A 112 -8.84 19.08 1.13
CA ARG A 112 -9.23 19.82 -0.08
C ARG A 112 -8.57 21.19 -0.18
N ARG A 113 -8.55 21.97 0.92
CA ARG A 113 -7.92 23.30 0.97
C ARG A 113 -6.44 23.24 0.60
N HIS A 114 -5.72 22.25 1.13
CA HIS A 114 -4.29 22.07 0.86
C HIS A 114 -4.01 21.21 -0.38
N GLY A 115 -5.01 20.75 -1.14
CA GLY A 115 -4.81 19.92 -2.33
C GLY A 115 -4.20 18.53 -2.05
N VAL A 116 -4.47 17.96 -0.86
CA VAL A 116 -4.00 16.66 -0.37
C VAL A 116 -5.16 15.79 0.14
N SER A 117 -4.90 14.50 0.42
CA SER A 117 -5.92 13.62 1.01
C SER A 117 -6.05 13.84 2.53
N ASP A 118 -7.20 13.48 3.10
CA ASP A 118 -7.42 13.46 4.56
C ASP A 118 -6.38 12.57 5.27
N ASN A 119 -5.98 11.46 4.62
CA ASN A 119 -4.91 10.59 5.11
C ASN A 119 -3.55 11.31 5.14
N ALA A 120 -3.27 12.21 4.19
CA ALA A 120 -2.05 13.03 4.24
C ALA A 120 -2.08 13.97 5.46
N VAL A 121 -3.22 14.60 5.75
CA VAL A 121 -3.42 15.45 6.94
C VAL A 121 -3.20 14.64 8.23
N ARG A 122 -3.76 13.43 8.34
CA ARG A 122 -3.51 12.53 9.48
C ARG A 122 -2.02 12.20 9.64
N LYS A 123 -1.31 11.97 8.55
CA LYS A 123 0.15 11.73 8.56
C LYS A 123 0.94 12.97 9.00
N TRP A 124 0.49 14.18 8.68
CA TRP A 124 1.12 15.41 9.16
C TRP A 124 1.02 15.54 10.67
N ILE A 125 -0.15 15.30 11.25
CA ILE A 125 -0.35 15.33 12.71
C ILE A 125 0.49 14.28 13.41
N ARG A 126 0.50 13.03 12.90
CA ARG A 126 1.36 11.98 13.45
C ARG A 126 2.82 12.39 13.47
N GLU A 127 3.29 13.06 12.42
CA GLU A 127 4.65 13.56 12.38
C GLU A 127 4.90 14.64 13.45
N TYR A 128 3.99 15.62 13.59
CA TYR A 128 4.12 16.66 14.60
C TYR A 128 4.12 16.11 16.02
N GLU A 129 3.27 15.12 16.32
CA GLU A 129 3.25 14.48 17.63
C GLU A 129 4.53 13.68 17.91
N ARG A 130 5.09 13.02 16.90
CA ARG A 130 6.39 12.33 17.02
C ARG A 130 7.53 13.33 17.26
N GLU A 131 7.58 14.41 16.48
CA GLU A 131 8.57 15.47 16.64
C GLU A 131 8.48 16.11 18.04
N ALA A 132 7.25 16.35 18.53
CA ALA A 132 7.01 16.88 19.87
C ALA A 132 7.36 15.88 20.98
N ALA A 133 7.11 14.58 20.78
CA ALA A 133 7.51 13.54 21.72
C ALA A 133 9.03 13.45 21.85
N VAL A 134 9.76 13.47 20.72
CA VAL A 134 11.22 13.51 20.70
C VAL A 134 11.75 14.77 21.39
N ALA A 135 11.15 15.93 21.12
CA ALA A 135 11.54 17.20 21.77
C ALA A 135 11.33 17.18 23.30
N ARG A 136 10.38 16.39 23.80
CA ARG A 136 10.14 16.17 25.23
C ARG A 136 10.99 15.03 25.83
N GLY A 137 11.86 14.39 25.06
CA GLY A 137 12.67 13.24 25.49
C GLY A 137 11.89 11.94 25.65
N GLY A 138 10.67 11.85 25.09
CA GLY A 138 9.85 10.64 25.11
C GLY A 138 10.04 9.75 23.88
N ASP A 139 9.49 8.53 23.94
CA ASP A 139 9.51 7.59 22.80
C ASP A 139 8.54 8.05 21.69
N PRO A 140 9.02 8.34 20.46
CA PRO A 140 8.15 8.71 19.34
C PRO A 140 7.18 7.61 18.90
N GLU A 141 7.46 6.34 19.16
CA GLU A 141 6.54 5.25 18.81
C GLU A 141 5.35 5.15 19.80
N LEU A 142 5.49 5.73 20.99
CA LEU A 142 4.44 5.85 22.01
C LEU A 142 3.67 7.17 21.93
N ALA A 143 3.98 8.04 20.95
CA ALA A 143 3.29 9.30 20.76
C ALA A 143 1.80 9.04 20.46
N ARG A 144 0.92 9.47 21.38
CA ARG A 144 -0.52 9.25 21.29
C ARG A 144 -1.09 10.06 20.14
N ILE A 145 -1.35 9.41 19.01
CA ILE A 145 -1.99 10.05 17.86
C ILE A 145 -3.44 10.33 18.24
N PRO A 146 -3.96 11.56 18.06
CA PRO A 146 -5.37 11.84 18.26
C PRO A 146 -6.22 11.01 17.29
N THR A 147 -6.71 9.86 17.74
CA THR A 147 -7.68 9.06 17.00
C THR A 147 -9.05 9.66 17.23
N ARG A 148 -9.32 10.84 16.66
CA ARG A 148 -10.72 11.21 16.40
C ARG A 148 -11.18 10.37 15.21
N THR A 149 -11.62 9.14 15.52
CA THR A 149 -12.67 8.52 14.72
C THR A 149 -13.82 9.51 14.69
N TRP A 150 -14.23 9.87 13.48
CA TRP A 150 -15.27 10.84 13.19
C TRP A 150 -16.50 10.71 14.09
N PRO A 151 -17.13 11.84 14.41
CA PRO A 151 -18.39 12.11 13.72
C PRO A 151 -18.51 13.59 13.31
N ASN A 152 -18.28 13.95 12.03
CA ASN A 152 -18.97 15.16 11.56
C ASN A 152 -20.44 14.80 11.30
N ARG A 153 -21.24 14.99 12.34
CA ARG A 153 -22.53 15.66 12.18
C ARG A 153 -22.58 16.74 13.26
N ARG A 154 -22.00 17.92 13.00
CA ARG A 154 -22.66 19.12 13.51
C ARG A 154 -23.99 19.17 12.78
N ARG A 155 -25.05 18.60 13.38
CA ARG A 155 -26.40 19.02 13.00
C ARG A 155 -26.41 20.50 13.35
N ALA A 156 -26.47 21.36 12.34
CA ALA A 156 -26.86 22.74 12.57
C ALA A 156 -28.20 22.66 13.33
N ALA A 157 -28.23 23.26 14.51
CA ALA A 157 -29.48 23.56 15.22
C ALA A 157 -30.15 24.74 14.50
#